data_AF-A0A6P1E144-F1
#
_entry.id   AF-A0A6P1E144-F1
#
_cell.length_a   1.000
_cell.length_b   1.000
_cell.length_c   1.000
_cell.angle_alpha   90.00
_cell.angle_beta   90.00
_cell.angle_gamma   90.00
#
_symmetry.space_group_name_H-M   'P 1'
#
loop_
_entity.id
_entity.type
_entity.pdbx_description
1 polymer ?
#
loop_
_entity_poly.entity_id
_entity_poly.type
_entity_poly.pdbx_seq_one_letter_code
_entity_poly.pdbx_strand_id
1 'polypeptide(L)'
;MQSLDQETRRYLEQVAGECADLFQRSSSCVEGRNGFLALYQHGHHQLSPRKQQVLTALHNFAITRPDATTAAERFFAQPHPSLFEQVLERMPWPARPARRRPRPVRQPYLTLVAA
;
A
#
# COMPACT_ATOMS: atom_id res chain seq x y z
N MET A 1 -27.83 11.91 40.60
CA MET A 1 -26.68 11.49 39.78
C MET A 1 -25.42 11.70 40.59
N GLN A 2 -24.77 10.65 41.07
CA GLN A 2 -23.49 10.79 41.76
C GLN A 2 -22.45 11.29 40.75
N SER A 3 -21.78 12.40 41.05
CA SER A 3 -20.70 12.93 40.21
C SER A 3 -19.47 12.06 40.40
N LEU A 4 -18.98 11.48 39.30
CA LEU A 4 -17.67 10.82 39.28
C LEU A 4 -16.59 11.85 39.64
N ASP A 5 -15.59 11.41 40.40
CA ASP A 5 -14.40 12.23 40.60
C ASP A 5 -13.67 12.45 39.27
N GLN A 6 -12.87 13.51 39.23
CA GLN A 6 -12.26 13.99 38.00
C GLN A 6 -11.18 13.05 37.45
N GLU A 7 -10.56 12.25 38.30
CA GLU A 7 -9.52 11.29 37.93
C GLU A 7 -10.14 10.04 37.32
N THR A 8 -11.18 9.48 37.97
CA THR A 8 -11.96 8.37 37.43
C THR A 8 -12.60 8.74 36.09
N ARG A 9 -13.11 9.96 35.95
CA ARG A 9 -13.67 10.42 34.68
C ARG A 9 -12.62 10.43 33.56
N ARG A 10 -11.43 10.97 33.81
CA ARG A 10 -10.35 11.00 32.82
C ARG A 10 -9.89 9.60 32.42
N TYR A 11 -9.75 8.71 33.40
CA TYR A 11 -9.39 7.32 33.15
C TYR A 11 -10.44 6.61 32.28
N LEU A 12 -11.73 6.78 32.58
CA LEU A 12 -12.80 6.20 31.78
C LEU A 12 -12.86 6.79 30.37
N GLU A 13 -12.65 8.10 30.22
CA GLU A 13 -12.59 8.76 28.91
C GLU A 13 -11.40 8.25 28.08
N GLN A 14 -10.24 8.02 28.70
CA GLN A 14 -9.07 7.42 28.05
C GLN A 14 -9.36 5.98 27.60
N VAL A 15 -9.85 5.12 28.49
CA VAL A 15 -10.17 3.72 28.17
C VAL A 15 -11.26 3.63 27.11
N ALA A 16 -12.27 4.50 27.16
CA ALA A 16 -13.30 4.59 26.13
C ALA A 16 -12.71 5.02 24.78
N GLY A 17 -11.76 5.94 24.76
CA GLY A 17 -11.01 6.34 23.56
C GLY A 17 -10.20 5.18 22.99
N GLU A 18 -9.42 4.48 23.82
CA GLU A 18 -8.66 3.30 23.42
C GLU A 18 -9.58 2.18 22.88
N CYS A 19 -10.69 1.92 23.56
CA CYS A 19 -11.71 0.96 23.12
C CYS A 19 -12.36 1.40 21.81
N ALA A 20 -12.69 2.68 21.63
CA ALA A 20 -13.25 3.16 20.36
C ALA A 20 -12.22 3.03 19.21
N ASP A 21 -10.96 3.34 19.48
CA ASP A 21 -9.85 3.17 18.53
C ASP A 21 -9.60 1.70 18.17
N LEU A 22 -9.88 0.76 19.08
CA LEU A 22 -9.81 -0.69 18.87
C LEU A 22 -11.06 -1.28 18.21
N PHE A 23 -12.25 -1.01 18.73
CA PHE A 23 -13.53 -1.65 18.35
C PHE A 23 -14.21 -0.99 17.17
N GLN A 24 -14.20 0.35 17.05
CA GLN A 24 -14.77 1.00 15.88
C GLN A 24 -13.94 0.72 14.62
N ARG A 25 -12.68 0.26 14.78
CA ARG A 25 -11.75 0.01 13.67
C ARG A 25 -11.43 -1.47 13.41
N SER A 26 -11.54 -2.36 14.39
CA SER A 26 -11.31 -3.80 14.16
C SER A 26 -12.33 -4.43 13.19
N SER A 27 -13.53 -3.86 13.06
CA SER A 27 -14.48 -4.20 11.99
C SER A 27 -14.47 -3.20 10.83
N SER A 28 -14.33 -1.88 11.06
CA SER A 28 -14.49 -0.86 10.00
C SER A 28 -13.24 -0.57 9.16
N CYS A 29 -12.02 -0.96 9.57
CA CYS A 29 -10.84 -0.83 8.69
C CYS A 29 -10.92 -1.80 7.51
N VAL A 30 -11.57 -2.95 7.74
CA VAL A 30 -11.93 -3.92 6.70
C VAL A 30 -13.03 -3.32 5.84
N GLU A 31 -14.07 -2.70 6.40
CA GLU A 31 -15.15 -2.06 5.61
C GLU A 31 -14.69 -0.85 4.79
N GLY A 32 -13.80 0.00 5.30
CA GLY A 32 -13.28 1.16 4.59
C GLY A 32 -12.34 0.78 3.45
N ARG A 33 -11.40 -0.15 3.70
CA ARG A 33 -10.52 -0.69 2.65
C ARG A 33 -11.30 -1.54 1.66
N ASN A 34 -12.22 -2.39 2.11
CA ASN A 34 -13.05 -3.20 1.22
C ASN A 34 -14.03 -2.34 0.45
N GLY A 35 -14.56 -1.27 1.05
CA GLY A 35 -15.40 -0.27 0.40
C GLY A 35 -14.62 0.52 -0.65
N PHE A 36 -13.41 0.98 -0.32
CA PHE A 36 -12.50 1.62 -1.27
C PHE A 36 -12.14 0.67 -2.42
N LEU A 37 -11.77 -0.57 -2.12
CA LEU A 37 -11.44 -1.58 -3.14
C LEU A 37 -12.66 -1.97 -3.97
N ALA A 38 -13.84 -2.08 -3.38
CA ALA A 38 -15.09 -2.36 -4.07
C ALA A 38 -15.46 -1.21 -5.01
N LEU A 39 -15.36 0.05 -4.55
CA LEU A 39 -15.60 1.22 -5.39
C LEU A 39 -14.56 1.35 -6.51
N TYR A 40 -13.29 1.12 -6.18
CA TYR A 40 -12.20 1.11 -7.16
C TYR A 40 -12.37 0.01 -8.21
N GLN A 41 -12.79 -1.20 -7.80
CA GLN A 41 -13.09 -2.32 -8.70
C GLN A 41 -14.41 -2.14 -9.46
N HIS A 42 -15.33 -1.33 -8.93
CA HIS A 42 -16.57 -0.98 -9.63
C HIS A 42 -16.29 0.01 -10.78
N GLY A 43 -15.41 0.99 -10.55
CA GLY A 43 -15.03 1.99 -11.55
C GLY A 43 -13.90 1.59 -12.50
N HIS A 44 -13.06 0.61 -12.13
CA HIS A 44 -11.95 0.11 -12.94
C HIS A 44 -12.07 -1.38 -13.24
N HIS A 45 -11.46 -1.85 -14.33
CA HIS A 45 -11.27 -3.29 -14.55
C HIS A 45 -10.68 -3.95 -13.30
N GLN A 46 -11.26 -5.08 -12.89
CA GLN A 46 -10.94 -5.81 -11.67
C GLN A 46 -9.43 -5.90 -11.42
N LEU A 47 -9.01 -5.53 -10.20
CA LEU A 47 -7.63 -5.71 -9.77
C LEU A 47 -7.30 -7.20 -9.76
N SER A 48 -6.16 -7.57 -10.37
CA SER A 48 -5.72 -8.96 -10.31
C SER A 48 -5.45 -9.37 -8.86
N PRO A 49 -5.63 -10.66 -8.50
CA PRO A 49 -5.36 -11.15 -7.15
C PRO A 49 -3.94 -10.80 -6.67
N ARG A 50 -2.96 -10.83 -7.57
CA ARG A 50 -1.58 -10.39 -7.30
C ARG A 50 -1.51 -8.92 -6.88
N LYS A 51 -2.20 -8.02 -7.59
CA LYS A 51 -2.22 -6.59 -7.23
C LYS A 51 -2.90 -6.37 -5.89
N GLN A 52 -3.99 -7.09 -5.62
CA GLN A 52 -4.68 -7.00 -4.33
C GLN A 52 -3.75 -7.40 -3.16
N GLN A 53 -3.00 -8.50 -3.30
CA GLN A 53 -2.01 -8.93 -2.29
C GLN A 53 -0.93 -7.87 -2.05
N VAL A 54 -0.38 -7.28 -3.11
CA VAL A 54 0.62 -6.21 -3.00
C VAL A 54 0.06 -4.99 -2.29
N LEU A 55 -1.15 -4.56 -2.63
CA LEU A 55 -1.81 -3.43 -1.96
C LEU A 55 -2.10 -3.72 -0.49
N THR A 56 -2.43 -4.96 -0.13
CA THR A 56 -2.54 -5.40 1.28
C THR A 56 -1.20 -5.21 2.00
N ALA A 57 -0.10 -5.70 1.43
CA ALA A 57 1.21 -5.59 2.05
C ALA A 57 1.65 -4.13 2.22
N LEU A 58 1.46 -3.29 1.19
CA LEU A 58 1.78 -1.87 1.26
C LEU A 58 0.97 -1.13 2.33
N HIS A 59 -0.34 -1.37 2.38
CA HIS A 59 -1.21 -0.77 3.39
C HIS A 59 -0.76 -1.14 4.82
N ASN A 60 -0.45 -2.42 5.03
CA ASN A 60 -0.11 -2.92 6.36
C ASN A 60 1.29 -2.50 6.83
N PHE A 61 2.28 -2.49 5.93
CA PHE A 61 3.69 -2.45 6.31
C PHE A 61 4.49 -1.26 5.73
N ALA A 62 3.89 -0.39 4.90
CA ALA A 62 4.61 0.75 4.30
C ALA A 62 3.90 2.10 4.47
N ILE A 63 2.56 2.13 4.47
CA ILE A 63 1.81 3.37 4.62
C ILE A 63 1.75 3.73 6.12
N THR A 64 2.28 4.90 6.45
CA THR A 64 2.27 5.45 7.81
C THR A 64 1.22 6.56 7.95
N ARG A 65 0.79 6.80 9.18
CA ARG A 65 -0.08 7.92 9.55
C ARG A 65 0.78 9.09 10.07
N PRO A 66 0.21 10.29 10.33
CA PRO A 66 0.91 11.37 11.02
C PRO A 66 1.68 11.00 12.30
N ASP A 67 1.29 9.93 13.00
CA ASP A 67 2.00 9.38 14.17
C ASP A 67 3.21 8.49 13.81
N ALA A 68 3.55 8.41 12.51
CA ALA A 68 4.60 7.59 11.93
C ALA A 68 4.42 6.05 12.07
N THR A 69 3.27 5.57 12.56
CA THR A 69 3.02 4.13 12.73
C THR A 69 2.35 3.48 11.52
N THR A 70 2.69 2.23 11.25
CA THR A 70 2.01 1.42 10.22
C THR A 70 0.75 0.75 10.78
N ALA A 71 -0.13 0.25 9.90
CA ALA A 71 -1.30 -0.49 10.35
C ALA A 71 -0.94 -1.81 11.04
N ALA A 72 0.12 -2.49 10.61
CA ALA A 72 0.60 -3.70 11.25
C ALA A 72 1.14 -3.42 12.66
N GLU A 73 1.90 -2.33 12.85
CA GLU A 73 2.44 -1.97 14.16
C GLU A 73 1.34 -1.72 15.19
N ARG A 74 0.28 -1.02 14.81
CA ARG A 74 -0.87 -0.79 15.69
C ARG A 74 -1.65 -2.07 15.99
N PHE A 75 -1.80 -2.94 15.00
CA PHE A 75 -2.55 -4.19 15.15
C PHE A 75 -1.81 -5.19 16.05
N PHE A 76 -0.50 -5.34 15.85
CA PHE A 76 0.32 -6.29 16.63
C PHE A 76 0.95 -5.67 17.88
N ALA A 77 0.81 -4.35 18.08
CA ALA A 77 1.46 -3.58 19.14
C ALA A 77 3.00 -3.80 19.17
N GLN A 78 3.61 -4.09 18.02
CA GLN A 78 5.03 -4.41 17.89
C GLN A 78 5.60 -3.85 16.58
N PRO A 79 6.87 -3.40 16.58
CA PRO A 79 7.54 -2.99 15.35
C PRO A 79 7.74 -4.19 14.42
N HIS A 80 7.79 -3.91 13.11
CA HIS A 80 8.13 -4.92 12.11
C HIS A 80 9.35 -4.51 11.29
N PRO A 81 10.07 -5.45 10.66
CA PRO A 81 11.16 -5.10 9.75
C PRO A 81 10.63 -4.30 8.56
N SER A 82 11.46 -3.41 8.01
CA SER A 82 11.12 -2.59 6.84
C SER A 82 10.66 -3.44 5.66
N LEU A 83 9.49 -3.12 5.10
CA LEU A 83 8.98 -3.79 3.90
C LEU A 83 9.95 -3.61 2.72
N PHE A 84 10.55 -2.43 2.59
CA PHE A 84 11.45 -2.12 1.48
C PHE A 84 12.72 -2.98 1.52
N GLU A 85 13.35 -3.09 2.68
CA GLU A 85 14.54 -3.93 2.88
C GLU A 85 14.22 -5.41 2.59
N GLN A 86 13.08 -5.88 3.10
CA GLN A 86 12.60 -7.24 2.88
C GLN A 86 12.30 -7.55 1.39
N VAL A 87 11.87 -6.56 0.62
CA VAL A 87 11.66 -6.70 -0.82
C VAL A 87 13.01 -6.69 -1.54
N LEU A 88 13.91 -5.79 -1.19
CA LEU A 88 15.25 -5.72 -1.78
C LEU A 88 16.03 -7.02 -1.63
N GLU A 89 15.97 -7.64 -0.45
CA GLU A 89 16.65 -8.91 -0.17
C GLU A 89 16.15 -10.06 -1.07
N ARG A 90 14.87 -10.03 -1.45
CA ARG A 90 14.22 -11.12 -2.21
C ARG A 90 14.08 -10.82 -3.70
N MET A 91 14.23 -9.56 -4.09
CA MET A 91 14.03 -9.15 -5.47
C MET A 91 15.18 -9.67 -6.34
N PRO A 92 14.89 -10.44 -7.42
CA PRO A 92 15.93 -10.82 -8.36
C PRO A 92 16.49 -9.57 -9.04
N TRP A 93 17.77 -9.62 -9.39
CA TRP A 93 18.40 -8.55 -10.16
C TRP A 93 17.64 -8.31 -11.47
N PRO A 94 17.45 -7.03 -11.86
CA PRO A 94 16.75 -6.72 -13.10
C PRO A 94 17.49 -7.34 -14.29
N ALA A 95 16.71 -7.76 -15.28
CA ALA A 95 17.28 -8.27 -16.53
C ALA A 95 18.20 -7.21 -17.16
N ARG A 96 19.25 -7.68 -17.84
CA ARG A 96 20.17 -6.77 -18.55
C ARG A 96 19.38 -5.92 -19.56
N PRO A 97 19.79 -4.66 -19.78
CA PRO A 97 19.17 -3.82 -20.80
C PRO A 97 19.12 -4.54 -22.14
N ALA A 98 18.00 -4.40 -22.85
CA ALA A 98 17.85 -4.97 -24.18
C ALA A 98 18.95 -4.42 -25.11
N ARG A 99 19.59 -5.31 -25.88
CA ARG A 99 20.54 -4.88 -26.92
C ARG A 99 19.79 -4.00 -27.92
N ARG A 100 20.41 -2.88 -28.31
CA ARG A 100 19.86 -2.02 -29.37
C ARG A 100 19.62 -2.87 -30.62
N ARG A 101 18.40 -2.83 -31.16
CA ARG A 101 18.12 -3.45 -32.46
C ARG A 101 18.94 -2.72 -33.53
N PRO A 102 19.55 -3.43 -34.49
CA PRO A 102 20.23 -2.77 -35.60
C PRO A 102 19.21 -1.91 -36.34
N ARG A 103 19.61 -0.68 -36.68
CA ARG A 103 18.76 0.19 -37.49
C ARG A 103 18.72 -0.41 -38.89
N PRO A 104 17.54 -0.57 -39.52
CA PRO A 104 17.47 -1.01 -40.90
C PRO A 104 18.26 -0.01 -41.77
N VAL A 105 19.06 -0.54 -42.69
CA VAL A 105 19.77 0.28 -43.68
C VAL A 105 18.71 1.04 -44.46
N ARG A 106 18.78 2.39 -44.46
CA ARG A 106 17.92 3.21 -45.30
C ARG A 106 18.31 2.97 -46.75
N GLN A 107 17.43 2.33 -47.53
CA GLN A 107 17.63 2.24 -48.96
C GLN A 107 17.53 3.65 -49.56
N PRO A 108 18.51 4.10 -50.36
CA PRO A 108 18.41 5.38 -51.05
C PRO A 108 17.21 5.34 -52.00
N TYR A 109 16.31 6.31 -51.87
CA TYR A 109 15.09 6.40 -52.68
C TYR A 109 15.33 6.82 -54.14
N LEU A 110 16.56 7.22 -54.48
CA LEU A 110 16.92 7.69 -55.80
C LEU A 110 18.09 6.86 -56.33
N THR A 111 17.79 6.02 -57.32
CA THR A 111 18.80 5.41 -58.18
C THR A 111 19.24 6.48 -59.18
N LEU A 112 20.53 6.82 -59.21
CA LEU A 112 21.08 7.63 -60.30
C LEU A 112 20.96 6.82 -61.59
N VAL A 113 20.09 7.26 -62.50
CA VAL A 113 20.08 6.76 -63.88
C VAL A 113 21.21 7.47 -64.60
N ALA A 114 22.24 6.71 -64.99
CA ALA A 114 23.33 7.22 -65.81
C ALA A 114 22.79 7.61 -67.20
N ALA A 115 23.19 8.80 -67.67
CA ALA A 115 22.88 9.33 -69.00
C ALA A 115 23.81 8.75 -70.06
#